data_AF-A0A520A111-F1
#
_entry.id   AF-A0A520A111-F1
#
_cell.length_a   1.000
_cell.length_b   1.000
_cell.length_c   1.000
_cell.angle_alpha   90.00
_cell.angle_beta   90.00
_cell.angle_gamma   90.00
#
_symmetry.space_group_name_H-M   'P 1'
#
loop_
_entity.id
_entity.type
_entity.pdbx_description
1 polymer ?
#
loop_
_entity_poly.entity_id
_entity_poly.type
_entity_poly.pdbx_seq_one_letter_code
_entity_poly.pdbx_strand_id
1 'polypeptide(L)'
;MCYRKYLRQVRRARHRAKVQQRTLLALELEGFVALTLHTVTETLTVPIEREVGAQVADTLREALRERRRTLKTEANQLRRDGGENAYRQGKAYSPPDPALPVPVPLPAEVPSDQPPPPAPQS
;
A
#
# COMPACT_ATOMS: atom_id res chain seq x y z
N MET A 1 14.34 26.25 -23.80
CA MET A 1 15.31 25.38 -23.09
C MET A 1 16.17 26.24 -22.17
N CYS A 2 15.92 26.25 -20.85
CA CYS A 2 16.46 27.30 -19.97
C CYS A 2 17.67 26.81 -19.17
N TYR A 3 18.87 26.92 -19.75
CA TYR A 3 20.18 26.62 -19.14
C TYR A 3 20.34 27.18 -17.71
N ARG A 4 19.77 28.35 -17.44
CA ARG A 4 19.77 29.01 -16.12
C ARG A 4 19.01 28.23 -15.03
N LYS A 5 17.95 27.48 -15.39
CA LYS A 5 17.22 26.61 -14.44
C LYS A 5 18.08 25.41 -14.03
N TYR A 6 18.76 24.77 -14.99
CA TYR A 6 19.70 23.67 -14.73
C TYR A 6 20.85 24.10 -13.81
N LEU A 7 21.48 25.25 -14.07
CA LEU A 7 22.56 25.76 -13.21
C LEU A 7 22.10 26.00 -11.76
N ARG A 8 20.88 26.51 -11.56
CA ARG A 8 20.31 26.68 -10.21
C ARG A 8 20.09 25.33 -9.52
N GLN A 9 19.60 24.33 -10.26
CA GLN A 9 19.38 22.99 -9.74
C GLN A 9 20.70 22.31 -9.34
N VAL A 10 21.73 22.42 -10.18
CA VAL A 10 23.08 21.90 -9.88
C VAL A 10 23.69 22.59 -8.66
N ARG A 11 23.58 23.93 -8.55
CA ARG A 11 24.08 24.65 -7.36
C ARG A 11 23.36 24.22 -6.08
N ARG A 12 22.04 24.03 -6.12
CA ARG A 12 21.26 23.52 -4.98
C ARG A 12 21.67 22.10 -4.60
N ALA A 13 21.83 21.21 -5.56
CA ALA A 13 22.29 19.84 -5.33
C ALA A 13 23.68 19.83 -4.69
N ARG A 14 24.62 20.62 -5.22
CA ARG A 14 25.98 20.76 -4.68
C ARG A 14 25.98 21.31 -3.25
N HIS A 15 25.15 22.29 -2.97
CA HIS A 15 25.04 22.85 -1.62
C HIS A 15 24.51 21.80 -0.63
N ARG A 16 23.45 21.07 -0.99
CA ARG A 16 22.89 19.98 -0.17
C ARG A 16 23.93 18.88 0.10
N ALA A 17 24.64 18.44 -0.94
CA ALA A 17 25.70 17.44 -0.79
C ALA A 17 26.81 17.92 0.17
N LYS A 18 27.21 19.20 0.08
CA LYS A 18 28.22 19.78 0.97
C LYS A 18 27.75 19.86 2.43
N VAL A 19 26.48 20.16 2.66
CA VAL A 19 25.89 20.16 4.00
C VAL A 19 25.86 18.73 4.56
N GLN A 20 25.40 17.76 3.76
CA GLN A 20 25.37 16.35 4.14
C GLN A 20 26.77 15.81 4.48
N GLN A 21 27.78 16.15 3.69
CA GLN A 21 29.15 15.74 3.96
C GLN A 21 29.65 16.30 5.30
N ARG A 22 29.33 17.56 5.62
CA ARG A 22 29.70 18.16 6.91
C ARG A 22 29.00 17.49 8.09
N THR A 23 27.72 17.15 7.95
CA THR A 23 27.00 16.45 9.01
C THR A 23 27.54 15.03 9.22
N LEU A 24 27.92 14.33 8.14
CA LEU A 24 28.55 13.01 8.25
C LEU A 24 29.93 13.09 8.93
N LEU A 25 30.75 14.07 8.55
CA LEU A 25 32.05 14.29 9.20
C LEU A 25 31.91 14.66 10.68
N ALA A 26 30.89 15.43 11.07
CA ALA A 26 30.63 15.73 12.47
C ALA A 26 30.31 14.47 13.29
N LEU A 27 29.48 13.58 12.74
CA LEU A 27 29.16 12.30 13.38
C LEU A 27 30.38 11.38 13.49
N GLU A 28 31.24 11.35 12.47
CA GLU A 28 32.47 10.55 12.49
C GLU A 28 33.44 11.00 13.60
N LEU A 29 33.54 12.30 13.87
CA LEU A 29 34.36 12.86 14.94
C LEU A 29 33.83 12.49 16.33
N GLU A 30 32.52 12.30 16.46
CA GLU A 30 31.85 11.86 17.69
C GLU A 30 31.89 10.33 17.85
N GLY A 31 32.49 9.59 16.91
CA GLY A 31 32.58 8.13 16.93
C GLY A 31 31.34 7.41 16.39
N PHE A 32 30.44 8.13 15.70
CA PHE A 32 29.25 7.58 15.08
C PHE A 32 29.42 7.44 13.56
N VAL A 33 28.81 6.40 13.00
CA VAL A 33 28.60 6.19 11.57
C VAL A 33 27.11 6.39 11.28
N ALA A 34 26.78 7.17 10.25
CA ALA A 34 25.41 7.37 9.84
C ALA A 34 24.96 6.26 8.89
N LEU A 35 23.95 5.47 9.26
CA LEU A 35 23.25 4.60 8.33
C LEU A 35 22.12 5.38 7.65
N THR A 36 22.15 5.40 6.32
CA THR A 36 21.11 6.07 5.51
C THR A 36 20.29 5.04 4.76
N LEU A 37 18.99 5.05 5.00
CA LEU A 37 18.02 4.14 4.43
C LEU A 37 17.16 4.91 3.42
N HIS A 38 17.30 4.54 2.15
CA HIS A 38 16.51 5.13 1.07
C HIS A 38 15.31 4.24 0.77
N THR A 39 14.11 4.79 0.97
CA THR A 39 12.85 4.18 0.56
C THR A 39 12.24 4.95 -0.62
N VAL A 40 11.13 4.44 -1.16
CA VAL A 40 10.45 5.06 -2.30
C VAL A 40 9.91 6.45 -1.95
N THR A 41 9.46 6.63 -0.71
CA THR A 41 8.81 7.87 -0.25
C THR A 41 9.74 8.74 0.60
N GLU A 42 10.68 8.13 1.30
CA GLU A 42 11.43 8.80 2.37
C GLU A 42 12.90 8.35 2.43
N THR A 43 13.74 9.23 2.98
CA THR A 43 15.12 8.89 3.34
C THR A 43 15.28 9.09 4.84
N LEU A 44 15.74 8.04 5.52
CA LEU A 44 15.89 8.02 6.97
C LEU A 44 17.38 7.85 7.31
N THR A 45 17.93 8.74 8.13
CA THR A 45 19.35 8.68 8.54
C THR A 45 19.42 8.47 10.05
N VAL A 46 20.10 7.41 10.49
CA VAL A 46 20.26 7.06 11.90
C VAL A 46 21.76 7.09 12.25
N PRO A 47 22.19 7.86 13.26
CA PRO A 47 23.54 7.77 13.79
C PRO A 47 23.69 6.52 14.66
N ILE A 48 24.74 5.73 14.42
CA ILE A 48 25.03 4.49 15.13
C ILE A 48 26.50 4.49 15.54
N GLU A 49 26.81 4.01 16.73
CA GLU A 49 28.20 3.92 17.19
C GLU A 49 29.05 3.08 16.23
N ARG A 50 30.27 3.54 15.95
CA ARG A 50 31.14 2.93 14.95
C ARG A 50 31.48 1.47 15.25
N GLU A 51 31.58 1.09 16.52
CA GLU A 51 31.92 -0.26 16.94
C GLU A 51 30.85 -1.28 16.56
N VAL A 52 29.57 -0.89 16.64
CA VAL A 52 28.43 -1.76 16.34
C VAL A 52 27.90 -1.55 14.92
N GLY A 53 28.33 -0.48 14.23
CA GLY A 53 27.79 -0.04 12.95
C GLY A 53 27.77 -1.11 11.86
N ALA A 54 28.81 -1.95 11.77
CA ALA A 54 28.87 -3.04 10.80
C ALA A 54 27.81 -4.12 11.10
N GLN A 55 27.71 -4.54 12.36
CA GLN A 55 26.74 -5.54 12.78
C GLN A 55 25.30 -5.05 12.63
N VAL A 56 25.03 -3.78 12.94
CA VAL A 56 23.71 -3.16 12.71
C VAL A 56 23.37 -3.08 11.23
N ALA A 57 24.35 -2.73 10.38
CA ALA A 57 24.13 -2.68 8.93
C ALA A 57 23.81 -4.07 8.37
N ASP A 58 24.52 -5.11 8.80
CA ASP A 58 24.31 -6.48 8.34
C ASP A 58 22.97 -7.05 8.81
N THR A 59 22.63 -6.88 10.09
CA THR A 59 21.32 -7.30 10.62
C THR A 59 20.15 -6.57 9.95
N LEU A 60 20.25 -5.26 9.73
CA LEU A 60 19.23 -4.52 8.96
C LEU A 60 19.11 -5.03 7.52
N ARG A 61 20.24 -5.36 6.87
CA ARG A 61 20.23 -5.89 5.51
C ARG A 61 19.53 -7.24 5.44
N GLU A 62 19.73 -8.10 6.44
CA GLU A 62 19.06 -9.40 6.54
C GLU A 62 17.56 -9.24 6.81
N ALA A 63 17.18 -8.42 7.78
CA ALA A 63 15.78 -8.14 8.10
C ALA A 63 15.02 -7.57 6.89
N LEU A 64 15.63 -6.64 6.14
CA LEU A 64 15.02 -6.08 4.93
C LEU A 64 14.90 -7.11 3.79
N ARG A 65 15.85 -8.03 3.67
CA ARG A 65 15.77 -9.13 2.69
C ARG A 65 14.64 -10.09 3.03
N GLU A 66 14.51 -10.46 4.31
CA GLU A 66 13.43 -11.31 4.78
C GLU A 66 12.06 -10.63 4.59
N ARG A 67 11.94 -9.36 4.96
CA ARG A 67 10.73 -8.57 4.72
C ARG A 67 10.37 -8.49 3.24
N ARG A 68 11.36 -8.37 2.36
CA ARG A 68 11.11 -8.39 0.91
C ARG A 68 10.61 -9.76 0.43
N ARG A 69 11.13 -10.85 0.98
CA ARG A 69 10.69 -12.21 0.65
C ARG A 69 9.24 -12.43 1.07
N THR A 70 8.89 -12.05 2.30
CA THR A 70 7.52 -12.17 2.83
C THR A 70 6.53 -11.35 2.00
N LEU A 71 6.85 -10.10 1.69
CA LEU A 71 6.00 -9.28 0.81
C LEU A 71 5.86 -9.88 -0.60
N LYS A 72 6.91 -10.50 -1.13
CA LYS A 72 6.84 -11.17 -2.45
C LYS A 72 5.95 -12.42 -2.38
N THR A 73 6.01 -13.19 -1.31
CA THR A 73 5.14 -14.37 -1.13
C THR A 73 3.69 -13.96 -0.93
N GLU A 74 3.43 -12.94 -0.12
CA GLU A 74 2.09 -12.36 0.08
C GLU A 74 1.53 -11.83 -1.24
N ALA A 75 2.32 -11.07 -2.01
CA ALA A 75 1.89 -10.56 -3.32
C ALA A 75 1.59 -11.70 -4.31
N ASN A 76 2.35 -12.80 -4.27
CA ASN A 76 2.08 -13.97 -5.10
C ASN A 76 0.84 -14.73 -4.66
N GLN A 77 0.57 -14.83 -3.35
CA GLN A 77 -0.66 -15.39 -2.81
C GLN A 77 -1.86 -14.55 -3.27
N LEU A 78 -1.81 -13.23 -3.08
CA LEU A 78 -2.87 -12.32 -3.53
C LEU A 78 -3.13 -12.41 -5.05
N ARG A 79 -2.11 -12.66 -5.88
CA ARG A 79 -2.30 -12.89 -7.32
C ARG A 79 -2.98 -14.21 -7.62
N ARG A 80 -2.67 -15.27 -6.88
CA ARG A 80 -3.34 -16.57 -7.01
C ARG A 80 -4.77 -16.49 -6.51
N ASP A 81 -4.97 -15.94 -5.32
CA ASP A 81 -6.30 -15.75 -4.73
C ASP A 81 -7.16 -14.82 -5.58
N GLY A 82 -6.60 -13.71 -6.08
CA GLY A 82 -7.27 -12.80 -7.00
C GLY A 82 -7.60 -13.45 -8.35
N GLY A 83 -6.70 -14.31 -8.87
CA GLY A 83 -6.95 -15.10 -10.08
C GLY A 83 -8.01 -16.17 -9.88
N GLU A 84 -7.98 -16.90 -8.77
CA GLU A 84 -8.98 -17.91 -8.39
C GLU A 84 -10.35 -17.27 -8.13
N ASN A 85 -10.39 -16.09 -7.53
CA ASN A 85 -11.61 -15.29 -7.37
C ASN A 85 -12.16 -14.83 -8.72
N ALA A 86 -11.30 -14.44 -9.67
CA ALA A 86 -11.71 -14.12 -11.04
C ALA A 86 -12.24 -15.36 -11.78
N TYR A 87 -11.63 -16.54 -11.59
CA TYR A 87 -12.14 -17.82 -12.12
C TYR A 87 -13.50 -18.21 -11.51
N ARG A 88 -13.72 -17.97 -10.21
CA ARG A 88 -15.01 -18.23 -9.55
C ARG A 88 -16.10 -17.26 -10.02
N GLN A 89 -15.77 -15.99 -10.24
CA GLN A 89 -16.71 -15.04 -10.85
C GLN A 89 -17.03 -15.39 -12.31
N GLY A 90 -16.04 -15.82 -13.10
CA GLY A 90 -16.26 -16.30 -14.46
C GLY A 90 -17.14 -17.57 -14.54
N LYS A 91 -17.08 -18.45 -13.54
CA LYS A 91 -17.93 -19.66 -13.45
C LYS A 91 -19.33 -19.36 -12.89
N ALA A 92 -19.49 -18.29 -12.11
CA ALA A 92 -20.78 -17.78 -11.66
C ALA A 92 -21.51 -16.98 -12.75
N TYR A 93 -20.80 -16.48 -13.76
CA TYR A 93 -21.34 -16.00 -15.03
C TYR A 93 -21.37 -17.12 -16.09
N SER A 94 -21.93 -18.28 -15.76
CA SER A 94 -22.67 -19.00 -16.80
C SER A 94 -23.94 -18.18 -17.05
N PRO A 95 -24.21 -17.71 -18.28
CA PRO A 95 -25.52 -17.17 -18.61
C PRO A 95 -26.56 -18.21 -18.17
N PRO A 96 -27.64 -17.83 -17.46
CA PRO A 96 -28.76 -18.75 -17.34
C PRO A 96 -29.27 -19.02 -18.75
N ASP A 97 -29.31 -20.30 -19.11
CA ASP A 97 -29.92 -20.80 -20.33
C ASP A 97 -31.33 -20.17 -20.46
N PRO A 98 -31.66 -19.46 -21.55
CA PRO A 98 -32.96 -18.81 -21.72
C PRO A 98 -34.00 -19.87 -22.11
N ALA A 99 -34.33 -20.78 -21.20
CA ALA A 99 -35.28 -21.85 -21.49
C ALA A 99 -36.13 -22.30 -20.28
N LEU A 100 -36.35 -21.43 -19.29
CA LEU A 100 -37.39 -21.68 -18.28
C LEU A 100 -38.40 -20.53 -18.28
N PRO A 101 -39.66 -20.77 -18.67
CA PRO A 101 -40.69 -19.76 -18.61
C PRO A 101 -40.94 -19.38 -17.16
N VAL A 102 -40.79 -18.08 -16.89
CA VAL A 102 -41.22 -17.42 -15.67
C VAL A 102 -42.72 -17.69 -15.50
N PRO A 103 -43.20 -18.31 -14.41
CA PRO A 103 -44.61 -18.25 -14.10
C PRO A 103 -44.90 -16.81 -13.64
N VAL A 104 -45.47 -16.04 -14.56
CA VAL A 104 -46.09 -14.75 -14.32
C VAL A 104 -47.15 -14.92 -13.22
N PRO A 105 -47.11 -14.18 -12.11
CA PRO A 105 -48.26 -14.11 -11.22
C PRO A 105 -49.34 -13.27 -11.91
N LEU A 106 -50.38 -13.94 -12.42
CA LEU A 106 -51.61 -13.30 -12.89
C LEU A 106 -52.42 -12.75 -11.69
N PRO A 107 -53.25 -11.71 -11.90
CA PRO A 107 -53.52 -10.68 -10.90
C PRO A 107 -54.72 -10.95 -9.99
N ALA A 108 -54.62 -10.34 -8.80
CA ALA A 108 -55.67 -9.71 -7.98
C ALA A 108 -57.06 -10.38 -7.88
N GLU A 109 -57.28 -11.07 -6.76
CA GLU A 109 -58.58 -11.03 -6.08
C GLU A 109 -58.36 -10.42 -4.67
N VAL A 110 -58.94 -9.25 -4.46
CA VAL A 110 -59.16 -8.65 -3.15
C VAL A 110 -60.55 -9.08 -2.69
N PRO A 111 -60.68 -9.59 -1.46
CA PRO A 111 -61.78 -9.12 -0.62
C PRO A 111 -61.28 -8.71 0.77
N SER A 112 -61.56 -7.45 1.06
CA SER A 112 -61.86 -6.83 2.35
C SER A 112 -61.81 -7.71 3.60
N ASP A 113 -60.88 -7.41 4.50
CA ASP A 113 -61.19 -7.25 5.92
C ASP A 113 -60.03 -6.52 6.61
N GLN A 114 -60.17 -5.19 6.69
CA GLN A 114 -59.23 -4.28 7.33
C GLN A 114 -59.83 -3.83 8.68
N PRO A 115 -59.26 -4.21 9.83
CA PRO A 115 -59.61 -3.56 11.09
C PRO A 115 -58.88 -2.20 11.21
N PRO A 116 -59.53 -1.15 11.76
CA PRO A 116 -58.99 0.20 11.78
C PRO A 116 -57.84 0.39 12.79
N PRO A 117 -56.87 1.29 12.52
CA PRO A 117 -55.76 1.58 13.43
C PRO A 117 -56.20 2.44 14.63
N PRO A 118 -55.54 2.31 15.80
CA PRO A 118 -55.85 3.09 17.00
C PRO A 118 -55.45 4.57 16.85
N ALA A 119 -56.30 5.45 17.40
CA ALA A 119 -56.15 6.89 17.36
C ALA A 119 -54.95 7.40 18.19
N PRO A 120 -54.33 8.54 17.79
CA PRO A 120 -53.17 9.11 18.47
C PRO A 120 -53.55 9.72 19.82
N GLN A 121 -52.87 9.30 20.88
CA GLN A 121 -52.91 9.99 22.17
C GLN A 121 -51.93 11.16 22.14
N SER A 122 -52.43 12.33 22.56
CA SER A 122 -51.66 13.57 22.75
C SER A 122 -50.95 13.58 24.10
#